data_AF-A0A7J9RHR8-F1
#
_entry.id   AF-A0A7J9RHR8-F1
#
_cell.length_a   1.000
_cell.length_b   1.000
_cell.length_c   1.000
_cell.angle_alpha   90.00
_cell.angle_beta   90.00
_cell.angle_gamma   90.00
#
_symmetry.space_group_name_H-M   'P 1'
#
loop_
_entity.id
_entity.type
_entity.pdbx_description
1 polymer ?
#
loop_
_entity_poly.entity_id
_entity_poly.type
_entity_poly.pdbx_seq_one_letter_code
_entity_poly.pdbx_strand_id
1 'polypeptide(L)'
;MKLLLCTISRNNEKRLKSWFNQLSNLLDLLLEDHDVEISLYENDSTDGTKALLKRYSNRLSEKCKTTLTSTDLGTEHLTGKEGARVKNIANARNACIEQASDLTEFDRIVFIETDVLYKPKDVLEILFHEGDIVSGYTTNAMGQFYDAWATRKTSDETWWTHGIPTEKMRVWSTFNGICVYASLPFHEGARFAGVNPRTNEIDCDTTVICEVFRAMNYEDIIMLPINIRHPPTSLKERLYYFKQRLLRRA
;
A
#
# COMPACT_ATOMS: atom_id res chain seq x y z
N MET A 1 16.82 -4.01 11.77
CA MET A 1 16.07 -4.76 10.75
C MET A 1 16.42 -4.21 9.38
N LYS A 2 16.25 -5.01 8.33
CA LYS A 2 16.31 -4.59 6.94
C LYS A 2 14.91 -4.55 6.33
N LEU A 3 14.53 -3.39 5.79
CA LEU A 3 13.18 -3.11 5.28
C LEU A 3 13.20 -2.88 3.78
N LEU A 4 12.25 -3.48 3.06
CA LEU A 4 11.96 -3.14 1.66
C LEU A 4 10.71 -2.28 1.59
N LEU A 5 10.83 -1.02 1.16
CA LEU A 5 9.69 -0.13 0.93
C LEU A 5 9.32 -0.12 -0.56
N CYS A 6 8.17 -0.70 -0.88
CA CYS A 6 7.62 -0.80 -2.22
C CYS A 6 6.55 0.26 -2.48
N THR A 7 6.61 0.89 -3.65
CA THR A 7 5.56 1.78 -4.15
C THR A 7 5.30 1.51 -5.62
N ILE A 8 4.03 1.23 -5.96
CA ILE A 8 3.57 1.23 -7.34
C ILE A 8 2.83 2.55 -7.64
N SER A 9 2.92 3.03 -8.88
CA SER A 9 2.23 4.26 -9.29
C SER A 9 1.87 4.24 -10.76
N ARG A 10 0.70 4.80 -11.09
CA ARG A 10 0.27 5.05 -12.47
C ARG A 10 -0.64 6.28 -12.50
N ASN A 11 -0.34 7.25 -13.36
CA ASN A 11 -1.15 8.48 -13.53
C ASN A 11 -1.48 9.21 -12.22
N ASN A 12 -0.49 9.38 -11.34
CA ASN A 12 -0.67 9.94 -10.00
C ASN A 12 0.15 11.21 -9.72
N GLU A 13 0.47 12.00 -10.74
CA GLU A 13 1.32 13.21 -10.66
C GLU A 13 0.94 14.12 -9.49
N LYS A 14 -0.37 14.32 -9.30
CA LYS A 14 -0.95 15.25 -8.31
C LYS A 14 -0.68 14.85 -6.85
N ARG A 15 -0.34 13.58 -6.59
CA ARG A 15 -0.15 13.07 -5.22
C ARG A 15 1.32 12.86 -4.86
N LEU A 16 2.19 12.71 -5.85
CA LEU A 16 3.60 12.35 -5.64
C LEU A 16 4.37 13.33 -4.76
N LYS A 17 4.06 14.64 -4.78
CA LYS A 17 4.70 15.60 -3.86
C LYS A 17 4.41 15.28 -2.39
N SER A 18 3.15 14.94 -2.08
CA SER A 18 2.75 14.59 -0.72
C SER A 18 3.34 13.25 -0.31
N TRP A 19 3.25 12.26 -1.21
CA TRP A 19 3.88 10.95 -1.00
C TRP A 19 5.38 11.09 -0.71
N PHE A 20 6.14 11.81 -1.54
CA PHE A 20 7.58 11.98 -1.36
C PHE A 20 7.92 12.64 -0.02
N ASN A 21 7.19 13.68 0.38
CA ASN A 21 7.44 14.35 1.66
C ASN A 21 7.17 13.42 2.85
N GLN A 22 6.09 12.63 2.81
CA GLN A 22 5.76 11.69 3.87
C GLN A 22 6.76 10.53 3.92
N LEU A 23 7.13 9.97 2.77
CA LEU A 23 8.10 8.89 2.65
C LEU A 23 9.51 9.34 3.08
N SER A 24 9.95 10.54 2.67
CA SER A 24 11.25 11.07 3.11
C SER A 24 11.31 11.25 4.62
N ASN A 25 10.23 11.76 5.24
CA ASN A 25 10.19 11.91 6.69
C ASN A 25 10.14 10.56 7.42
N LEU A 26 9.45 9.56 6.84
CA LEU A 26 9.45 8.20 7.37
C LEU A 26 10.85 7.58 7.25
N LEU A 27 11.51 7.75 6.11
CA LEU A 27 12.85 7.27 5.87
C LEU A 27 13.86 7.87 6.86
N ASP A 28 13.74 9.17 7.16
CA ASP A 28 14.59 9.83 8.16
C ASP A 28 14.45 9.18 9.55
N LEU A 29 13.24 8.74 9.93
CA LEU A 29 13.01 8.02 11.19
C LEU A 29 13.54 6.58 11.15
N LEU A 30 13.47 5.91 10.00
CA LEU A 30 13.88 4.51 9.87
C LEU A 30 15.40 4.34 9.82
N LEU A 31 16.09 5.25 9.13
CA LEU A 31 17.55 5.17 8.95
C LEU A 31 18.33 5.47 10.23
N GLU A 32 17.68 5.86 11.33
CA GLU A 32 18.32 5.99 12.64
C GLU A 32 18.84 4.64 13.15
N ASP A 33 18.07 3.55 12.95
CA ASP A 33 18.36 2.23 13.55
C ASP A 33 18.18 1.05 12.57
N HIS A 34 17.82 1.30 11.31
CA HIS A 34 17.46 0.26 10.34
C HIS A 34 18.12 0.45 8.97
N ASP A 35 18.30 -0.67 8.27
CA ASP A 35 18.67 -0.67 6.86
C ASP A 35 17.39 -0.64 6.02
N VAL A 36 17.38 0.19 4.97
CA VAL A 36 16.18 0.42 4.16
C VAL A 36 16.56 0.39 2.68
N GLU A 37 15.84 -0.41 1.90
CA GLU A 37 15.83 -0.34 0.45
C GLU A 37 14.47 0.17 -0.03
N ILE A 38 14.48 1.00 -1.07
CA ILE A 38 13.26 1.52 -1.69
C ILE A 38 13.15 0.94 -3.10
N SER A 39 11.97 0.45 -3.43
CA SER A 39 11.62 -0.05 -4.75
C SER A 39 10.40 0.67 -5.28
N LEU A 40 10.57 1.37 -6.41
CA LEU A 40 9.54 2.15 -7.07
C LEU A 40 9.23 1.52 -8.43
N TYR A 41 7.96 1.23 -8.69
CA TYR A 41 7.52 0.70 -9.97
C TYR A 41 6.42 1.56 -10.57
N GLU A 42 6.60 1.92 -11.83
CA GLU A 42 5.66 2.69 -12.61
C GLU A 42 5.44 2.02 -13.96
N ASN A 43 4.19 1.99 -14.40
CA ASN A 43 3.87 1.58 -15.76
C ASN A 43 2.78 2.43 -16.39
N ASP A 44 2.94 2.69 -17.69
CA ASP A 44 1.90 3.25 -18.57
C ASP A 44 1.30 4.58 -18.11
N SER A 45 2.05 5.40 -17.36
CA SER A 45 1.62 6.77 -17.05
C SER A 45 1.76 7.68 -18.26
N THR A 46 0.73 8.49 -18.48
CA THR A 46 0.65 9.50 -19.54
C THR A 46 0.65 10.93 -19.02
N ASP A 47 0.68 11.11 -17.69
CA ASP A 47 0.85 12.39 -17.00
C ASP A 47 2.31 12.60 -16.53
N GLY A 48 2.55 13.62 -15.69
CA GLY A 48 3.89 13.92 -15.15
C GLY A 48 4.45 12.90 -14.15
N THR A 49 3.78 11.76 -13.90
CA THR A 49 4.19 10.74 -12.93
C THR A 49 5.62 10.26 -13.16
N LYS A 50 5.98 9.89 -14.40
CA LYS A 50 7.31 9.37 -14.74
C LYS A 50 8.43 10.34 -14.38
N ALA A 51 8.27 11.60 -14.77
CA ALA A 51 9.25 12.64 -14.53
C ALA A 51 9.42 12.94 -13.03
N LEU A 52 8.30 12.98 -12.28
CA LEU A 52 8.33 13.20 -10.84
C LEU A 52 8.93 12.02 -10.08
N LEU A 53 8.57 10.77 -10.41
CA LEU A 53 9.16 9.59 -9.78
C LEU A 53 10.66 9.50 -10.03
N LYS A 54 11.13 9.78 -11.25
CA LYS A 54 12.58 9.85 -11.55
C LYS A 54 13.28 10.88 -10.67
N ARG A 55 12.71 12.09 -10.57
CA ARG A 55 13.26 13.15 -9.71
C ARG A 55 13.29 12.73 -8.24
N TYR A 56 12.21 12.15 -7.73
CA TYR A 56 12.12 11.76 -6.32
C TYR A 56 12.98 10.53 -6.00
N SER A 57 13.07 9.56 -6.89
CA SER A 57 13.98 8.42 -6.81
C SER A 57 15.41 8.89 -6.63
N ASN A 58 15.90 9.82 -7.47
CA ASN A 58 17.25 10.35 -7.35
C ASN A 58 17.54 10.96 -5.97
N ARG A 59 16.55 11.65 -5.38
CA ARG A 59 16.69 12.25 -4.05
C ARG A 59 16.64 11.22 -2.93
N LEU A 60 15.87 10.14 -3.09
CA LEU A 60 15.83 9.04 -2.12
C LEU A 60 17.14 8.21 -2.19
N SER A 61 17.71 8.06 -3.39
CA SER A 61 19.02 7.41 -3.62
C SER A 61 20.18 8.10 -2.90
N GLU A 62 20.04 9.38 -2.50
CA GLU A 62 21.05 10.08 -1.69
C GLU A 62 21.12 9.53 -0.25
N LYS A 63 20.06 8.85 0.22
CA LYS A 63 19.93 8.38 1.61
C LYS A 63 20.07 6.86 1.73
N CYS A 64 19.51 6.11 0.79
CA CYS A 64 19.53 4.64 0.83
C CYS A 64 19.42 4.06 -0.58
N LYS A 65 19.65 2.75 -0.73
CA LYS A 65 19.48 2.10 -2.03
C LYS A 65 18.03 2.28 -2.50
N THR A 66 17.87 2.85 -3.69
CA THR A 66 16.57 3.12 -4.29
C THR A 66 16.59 2.71 -5.75
N THR A 67 15.67 1.83 -6.13
CA THR A 67 15.47 1.35 -7.50
C THR A 67 14.17 1.92 -8.06
N LEU A 68 14.21 2.43 -9.29
CA LEU A 68 13.02 2.85 -10.04
C LEU A 68 12.97 2.12 -11.37
N THR A 69 11.86 1.41 -11.62
CA THR A 69 11.48 0.95 -12.95
C THR A 69 10.28 1.75 -13.44
N SER A 70 10.37 2.25 -14.68
CA SER A 70 9.31 2.96 -15.39
C SER A 70 9.21 2.37 -16.78
N THR A 71 8.05 1.81 -17.13
CA THR A 71 7.87 1.03 -18.38
C THR A 71 6.58 1.38 -19.10
N ASP A 72 6.57 1.14 -20.42
CA ASP A 72 5.41 1.27 -21.29
C ASP A 72 5.01 -0.11 -21.81
N LEU A 73 4.08 -0.75 -21.11
CA LEU A 73 3.56 -2.08 -21.41
C LEU A 73 2.34 -2.04 -22.36
N GLY A 74 1.74 -0.86 -22.54
CA GLY A 74 0.53 -0.68 -23.35
C GLY A 74 -0.72 -1.29 -22.71
N THR A 75 -0.73 -1.48 -21.38
CA THR A 75 -1.91 -2.03 -20.69
C THR A 75 -3.03 -0.99 -20.64
N GLU A 76 -4.27 -1.43 -20.76
CA GLU A 76 -5.41 -0.54 -20.58
C GLU A 76 -5.47 0.01 -19.15
N HIS A 77 -5.84 1.30 -19.00
CA HIS A 77 -6.07 1.90 -17.69
C HIS A 77 -7.50 1.62 -17.25
N LEU A 78 -7.68 0.48 -16.58
CA LEU A 78 -8.98 -0.03 -16.15
C LEU A 78 -9.34 0.46 -14.75
N THR A 79 -10.63 0.66 -14.49
CA THR A 79 -11.18 1.08 -13.18
C THR A 79 -12.17 0.03 -12.65
N GLY A 80 -12.41 -0.02 -11.33
CA GLY A 80 -13.40 -0.94 -10.75
C GLY A 80 -12.92 -2.37 -10.47
N LYS A 81 -13.82 -3.37 -10.55
CA LYS A 81 -13.57 -4.79 -10.20
C LYS A 81 -13.23 -5.66 -11.39
N GLU A 82 -12.65 -5.08 -12.43
CA GLU A 82 -12.35 -5.81 -13.66
C GLU A 82 -11.17 -6.78 -13.45
N GLY A 83 -11.33 -8.03 -13.89
CA GLY A 83 -10.32 -9.07 -13.70
C GLY A 83 -8.94 -8.71 -14.28
N ALA A 84 -8.91 -7.98 -15.40
CA ALA A 84 -7.67 -7.47 -15.98
C ALA A 84 -7.02 -6.38 -15.11
N ARG A 85 -7.80 -5.52 -14.45
CA ARG A 85 -7.29 -4.49 -13.53
C ARG A 85 -6.56 -5.11 -12.35
N VAL A 86 -7.18 -6.08 -11.65
CA VAL A 86 -6.55 -6.70 -10.47
C VAL A 86 -5.30 -7.49 -10.84
N LYS A 87 -5.29 -8.16 -12.00
CA LYS A 87 -4.10 -8.83 -12.53
C LYS A 87 -2.98 -7.84 -12.84
N ASN A 88 -3.29 -6.70 -13.46
CA ASN A 88 -2.29 -5.68 -13.76
C ASN A 88 -1.67 -5.08 -12.49
N ILE A 89 -2.48 -4.82 -11.46
CA ILE A 89 -1.99 -4.32 -10.17
C ILE A 89 -1.13 -5.38 -9.48
N ALA A 90 -1.59 -6.64 -9.43
CA ALA A 90 -0.81 -7.75 -8.87
C ALA A 90 0.55 -7.90 -9.56
N ASN A 91 0.58 -7.86 -10.90
CA ASN A 91 1.81 -7.92 -11.68
C ASN A 91 2.74 -6.74 -11.38
N ALA A 92 2.20 -5.52 -11.24
CA ALA A 92 2.99 -4.34 -10.87
C ALA A 92 3.59 -4.48 -9.45
N ARG A 93 2.83 -5.01 -8.48
CA ARG A 93 3.35 -5.26 -7.11
C ARG A 93 4.45 -6.31 -7.13
N ASN A 94 4.26 -7.40 -7.86
CA ASN A 94 5.27 -8.43 -8.00
C ASN A 94 6.54 -7.86 -8.67
N ALA A 95 6.40 -7.14 -9.79
CA ALA A 95 7.54 -6.50 -10.46
C ALA A 95 8.27 -5.50 -9.56
N CYS A 96 7.54 -4.80 -8.68
CA CYS A 96 8.11 -3.92 -7.66
C CYS A 96 8.93 -4.71 -6.63
N ILE A 97 8.54 -5.92 -6.26
CA ILE A 97 9.32 -6.76 -5.33
C ILE A 97 10.55 -7.33 -6.05
N GLU A 98 10.39 -7.87 -7.26
CA GLU A 98 11.44 -8.59 -7.99
C GLU A 98 12.64 -7.71 -8.40
N GLN A 99 12.51 -6.39 -8.42
CA GLN A 99 13.61 -5.47 -8.72
C GLN A 99 14.49 -5.11 -7.50
N ALA A 100 14.11 -5.57 -6.31
CA ALA A 100 14.88 -5.32 -5.09
C ALA A 100 16.17 -6.16 -5.06
N SER A 101 17.02 -5.92 -4.04
CA SER A 101 18.05 -6.88 -3.63
C SER A 101 17.44 -8.27 -3.33
N ASP A 102 18.32 -9.24 -3.12
CA ASP A 102 17.93 -10.57 -2.63
C ASP A 102 16.91 -10.47 -1.51
N LEU A 103 15.71 -11.02 -1.75
CA LEU A 103 14.60 -10.89 -0.83
C LEU A 103 14.95 -11.47 0.54
N THR A 104 15.78 -12.52 0.57
CA THR A 104 16.18 -13.23 1.78
C THR A 104 16.91 -12.36 2.81
N GLU A 105 17.39 -11.18 2.41
CA GLU A 105 18.03 -10.21 3.30
C GLU A 105 17.03 -9.33 4.07
N PHE A 106 15.77 -9.22 3.63
CA PHE A 106 14.78 -8.35 4.25
C PHE A 106 14.05 -9.05 5.39
N ASP A 107 13.78 -8.33 6.49
CA ASP A 107 12.94 -8.79 7.59
C ASP A 107 11.45 -8.50 7.33
N ARG A 108 11.17 -7.43 6.58
CA ARG A 108 9.81 -6.97 6.24
C ARG A 108 9.77 -6.35 4.85
N ILE A 109 8.65 -6.57 4.17
CA ILE A 109 8.29 -5.90 2.92
C ILE A 109 7.09 -5.00 3.18
N VAL A 110 7.13 -3.76 2.72
CA VAL A 110 6.14 -2.73 3.05
C VAL A 110 5.65 -2.10 1.77
N PHE A 111 4.34 -2.15 1.52
CA PHE A 111 3.73 -1.38 0.44
C PHE A 111 3.20 -0.06 0.98
N ILE A 112 3.56 1.05 0.32
CA ILE A 112 3.07 2.39 0.60
C ILE A 112 2.47 2.97 -0.69
N GLU A 113 1.15 3.20 -0.68
CA GLU A 113 0.45 3.81 -1.81
C GLU A 113 0.78 5.29 -1.98
N THR A 114 0.77 5.73 -3.24
CA THR A 114 1.09 7.12 -3.59
C THR A 114 -0.05 8.10 -3.34
N ASP A 115 -1.28 7.59 -3.21
CA ASP A 115 -2.51 8.35 -3.01
C ASP A 115 -3.07 8.24 -1.59
N VAL A 116 -2.21 8.08 -0.58
CA VAL A 116 -2.62 8.18 0.84
C VAL A 116 -1.88 9.26 1.62
N LEU A 117 -2.51 9.70 2.71
CA LEU A 117 -2.00 10.66 3.67
C LEU A 117 -1.88 9.98 5.04
N TYR A 118 -0.72 10.06 5.65
CA TYR A 118 -0.40 9.42 6.92
C TYR A 118 0.58 10.29 7.72
N LYS A 119 0.68 10.02 9.03
CA LYS A 119 1.73 10.58 9.86
C LYS A 119 2.87 9.57 9.94
N PRO A 120 4.10 9.93 9.55
CA PRO A 120 5.24 9.01 9.60
C PRO A 120 5.44 8.32 10.95
N LYS A 121 5.28 9.05 12.06
CA LYS A 121 5.40 8.50 13.42
C LYS A 121 4.36 7.43 13.73
N ASP A 122 3.11 7.65 13.34
CA ASP A 122 2.02 6.68 13.57
C ASP A 122 2.28 5.40 12.75
N VAL A 123 2.90 5.51 11.57
CA VAL A 123 3.21 4.35 10.70
C VAL A 123 4.32 3.46 11.27
N LEU A 124 5.18 3.97 12.15
CA LEU A 124 6.19 3.14 12.83
C LEU A 124 5.54 2.00 13.63
N GLU A 125 4.37 2.23 14.23
CA GLU A 125 3.64 1.19 14.96
C GLU A 125 3.14 0.07 14.02
N ILE A 126 2.79 0.41 12.78
CA ILE A 126 2.43 -0.59 11.75
C ILE A 126 3.68 -1.38 11.33
N LEU A 127 4.78 -0.67 11.06
CA LEU A 127 6.05 -1.25 10.58
C LEU A 127 6.69 -2.24 11.54
N PHE A 128 6.61 -1.96 12.84
CA PHE A 128 7.29 -2.74 13.87
C PHE A 128 6.39 -3.76 14.56
N HIS A 129 5.15 -3.92 14.10
CA HIS A 129 4.27 -4.95 14.61
C HIS A 129 4.75 -6.35 14.14
N GLU A 130 4.61 -7.34 15.01
CA GLU A 130 5.11 -8.71 14.79
C GLU A 130 4.21 -9.59 13.89
N GLY A 131 3.11 -9.04 13.40
CA GLY A 131 2.12 -9.81 12.64
C GLY A 131 2.61 -10.15 11.24
N ASP A 132 2.08 -11.22 10.67
CA ASP A 132 2.43 -11.68 9.33
C ASP A 132 2.05 -10.65 8.26
N ILE A 133 0.89 -10.02 8.45
CA ILE A 133 0.39 -8.91 7.63
C ILE A 133 -0.22 -7.86 8.55
N VAL A 134 0.23 -6.62 8.44
CA VAL A 134 -0.21 -5.54 9.33
C VAL A 134 -0.51 -4.27 8.54
N SER A 135 -1.66 -3.67 8.80
CA SER A 135 -2.00 -2.35 8.28
C SER A 135 -2.70 -1.48 9.33
N GLY A 136 -2.85 -0.19 9.02
CA GLY A 136 -3.89 0.64 9.64
C GLY A 136 -5.25 0.42 8.97
N TYR A 137 -6.13 1.42 9.06
CA TYR A 137 -7.37 1.49 8.30
C TYR A 137 -7.43 2.76 7.45
N THR A 138 -8.09 2.70 6.28
CA THR A 138 -8.20 3.86 5.40
C THR A 138 -9.55 4.56 5.52
N THR A 139 -9.55 5.89 5.68
CA THR A 139 -10.75 6.72 5.54
C THR A 139 -10.72 7.63 4.33
N ASN A 140 -11.88 7.89 3.74
CA ASN A 140 -12.03 8.94 2.74
C ASN A 140 -11.99 10.34 3.37
N ALA A 141 -12.07 11.38 2.54
CA ALA A 141 -12.04 12.76 3.02
C ALA A 141 -13.21 13.13 3.95
N MET A 142 -14.29 12.33 3.98
CA MET A 142 -15.46 12.48 4.85
C MET A 142 -15.35 11.66 6.15
N GLY A 143 -14.27 10.91 6.36
CA GLY A 143 -14.07 10.08 7.54
C GLY A 143 -14.76 8.71 7.48
N GLN A 144 -15.24 8.29 6.31
CA GLN A 144 -15.85 6.98 6.10
C GLN A 144 -14.79 5.96 5.70
N PHE A 145 -14.96 4.69 6.09
CA PHE A 145 -14.06 3.61 5.69
C PHE A 145 -13.99 3.53 4.15
N TYR A 146 -12.77 3.47 3.59
CA TYR A 146 -12.56 3.57 2.15
C TYR A 146 -12.17 2.24 1.49
N ASP A 147 -11.17 1.53 2.03
CA ASP A 147 -10.60 0.34 1.39
C ASP A 147 -11.36 -0.95 1.76
N ALA A 148 -12.69 -0.88 1.61
CA ALA A 148 -13.58 -1.89 2.12
C ALA A 148 -13.58 -3.19 1.30
N TRP A 149 -13.06 -3.19 0.07
CA TRP A 149 -12.94 -4.43 -0.73
C TRP A 149 -11.79 -5.33 -0.24
N ALA A 150 -10.66 -4.72 0.10
CA ALA A 150 -9.46 -5.42 0.56
C ALA A 150 -9.59 -5.90 2.02
N THR A 151 -10.51 -5.31 2.79
CA THR A 151 -10.62 -5.54 4.23
C THR A 151 -11.79 -6.47 4.56
N ARG A 152 -11.54 -7.54 5.30
CA ARG A 152 -12.53 -8.55 5.70
C ARG A 152 -12.31 -8.98 7.13
N LYS A 153 -13.37 -9.13 7.93
CA LYS A 153 -13.26 -9.65 9.29
C LYS A 153 -13.18 -11.18 9.31
N THR A 154 -13.92 -11.85 8.43
CA THR A 154 -13.95 -13.33 8.31
C THR A 154 -13.81 -13.78 6.86
N SER A 155 -13.64 -15.09 6.65
CA SER A 155 -13.54 -15.73 5.33
C SER A 155 -14.78 -15.58 4.45
N ASP A 156 -15.93 -15.35 5.08
CA ASP A 156 -17.24 -15.33 4.41
C ASP A 156 -17.60 -13.94 3.90
N GLU A 157 -16.82 -12.93 4.28
CA GLU A 157 -17.01 -11.56 3.86
C GLU A 157 -16.33 -11.28 2.53
N THR A 158 -16.95 -10.44 1.71
CA THR A 158 -16.36 -9.89 0.48
C THR A 158 -16.11 -8.38 0.59
N TRP A 159 -16.57 -7.77 1.70
CA TRP A 159 -16.53 -6.34 1.94
C TRP A 159 -16.57 -6.00 3.43
N TRP A 160 -15.85 -4.97 3.83
CA TRP A 160 -15.89 -4.44 5.19
C TRP A 160 -17.19 -3.70 5.49
N THR A 161 -17.88 -4.09 6.56
CA THR A 161 -19.14 -3.46 7.00
C THR A 161 -19.19 -3.13 8.49
N HIS A 162 -18.05 -3.18 9.19
CA HIS A 162 -17.98 -3.08 10.66
C HIS A 162 -17.66 -1.67 11.20
N GLY A 163 -17.80 -0.63 10.37
CA GLY A 163 -17.53 0.76 10.79
C GLY A 163 -16.05 1.10 10.88
N ILE A 164 -15.69 2.10 11.69
CA ILE A 164 -14.29 2.52 11.90
C ILE A 164 -13.69 1.72 13.06
N PRO A 165 -12.55 1.04 12.87
CA PRO A 165 -11.86 0.35 13.96
C PRO A 165 -11.43 1.33 15.06
N THR A 166 -11.69 0.95 16.31
CA THR A 166 -11.28 1.74 17.49
C THR A 166 -10.23 1.05 18.35
N GLU A 167 -9.98 -0.24 18.08
CA GLU A 167 -9.00 -1.07 18.75
C GLU A 167 -8.24 -1.93 17.74
N LYS A 168 -7.11 -2.50 18.16
CA LYS A 168 -6.38 -3.51 17.40
C LYS A 168 -7.28 -4.73 17.20
N MET A 169 -7.33 -5.25 15.97
CA MET A 169 -8.13 -6.43 15.68
C MET A 169 -7.46 -7.38 14.70
N ARG A 170 -7.70 -8.68 14.92
CA ARG A 170 -7.42 -9.72 13.91
C ARG A 170 -8.47 -9.64 12.82
N VAL A 171 -8.02 -9.76 11.57
CA VAL A 171 -8.87 -9.69 10.39
C VAL A 171 -8.53 -10.83 9.43
N TRP A 172 -9.44 -11.12 8.52
CA TRP A 172 -9.21 -12.12 7.48
C TRP A 172 -8.26 -11.60 6.39
N SER A 173 -8.43 -10.35 5.98
CA SER A 173 -7.57 -9.66 5.01
C SER A 173 -7.54 -8.15 5.29
N THR A 174 -6.43 -7.50 4.91
CA THR A 174 -6.27 -6.04 5.03
C THR A 174 -5.20 -5.50 4.08
N PHE A 175 -5.26 -4.21 3.76
CA PHE A 175 -4.21 -3.50 3.02
C PHE A 175 -4.15 -2.01 3.39
N ASN A 176 -5.24 -1.28 3.18
CA ASN A 176 -5.46 0.07 3.70
C ASN A 176 -4.33 1.06 3.40
N GLY A 177 -3.78 1.01 2.18
CA GLY A 177 -2.81 1.98 1.64
C GLY A 177 -1.38 1.88 2.18
N ILE A 178 -1.20 1.45 3.44
CA ILE A 178 0.10 1.04 3.97
C ILE A 178 -0.05 -0.33 4.62
N CYS A 179 0.65 -1.30 4.05
CA CYS A 179 0.60 -2.69 4.51
C CYS A 179 2.01 -3.25 4.63
N VAL A 180 2.29 -3.86 5.77
CA VAL A 180 3.55 -4.48 6.14
C VAL A 180 3.37 -5.97 6.10
N TYR A 181 4.34 -6.68 5.53
CA TYR A 181 4.32 -8.12 5.41
C TYR A 181 5.60 -8.70 6.01
N ALA A 182 5.48 -9.84 6.70
CA ALA A 182 6.61 -10.73 6.92
C ALA A 182 7.23 -11.10 5.57
N SER A 183 8.57 -11.11 5.50
CA SER A 183 9.30 -11.35 4.25
C SER A 183 9.39 -12.83 3.88
N LEU A 184 9.49 -13.72 4.88
CA LEU A 184 9.68 -15.16 4.68
C LEU A 184 8.68 -15.80 3.70
N PRO A 185 7.37 -15.52 3.75
CA PRO A 185 6.43 -16.03 2.75
C PRO A 185 6.80 -15.64 1.31
N PHE A 186 7.32 -14.43 1.09
CA PHE A 186 7.79 -14.03 -0.24
C PHE A 186 9.05 -14.78 -0.67
N HIS A 187 9.93 -15.18 0.26
CA HIS A 187 11.10 -16.02 -0.06
C HIS A 187 10.66 -17.41 -0.49
N GLU A 188 9.62 -17.93 0.16
CA GLU A 188 9.02 -19.23 -0.10
C GLU A 188 8.08 -19.24 -1.33
N GLY A 189 7.88 -18.08 -1.98
CA GLY A 189 7.19 -17.97 -3.26
C GLY A 189 5.82 -17.30 -3.24
N ALA A 190 5.38 -16.75 -2.10
CA ALA A 190 4.13 -15.97 -2.04
C ALA A 190 4.19 -14.79 -3.01
N ARG A 191 3.14 -14.58 -3.82
CA ARG A 191 3.05 -13.47 -4.77
C ARG A 191 1.63 -12.97 -4.89
N PHE A 192 1.48 -11.70 -5.25
CA PHE A 192 0.18 -11.10 -5.52
C PHE A 192 -0.43 -11.76 -6.76
N ALA A 193 -1.74 -11.97 -6.75
CA ALA A 193 -2.47 -12.51 -7.88
C ALA A 193 -3.88 -11.92 -7.93
N GLY A 194 -4.52 -11.98 -9.10
CA GLY A 194 -5.89 -11.49 -9.27
C GLY A 194 -6.98 -12.55 -9.07
N VAL A 195 -6.61 -13.81 -8.82
CA VAL A 195 -7.53 -14.94 -8.61
C VAL A 195 -7.31 -15.48 -7.21
N ASN A 196 -8.38 -15.55 -6.42
CA ASN A 196 -8.34 -16.03 -5.05
C ASN A 196 -8.15 -17.56 -5.05
N PRO A 197 -7.10 -18.11 -4.41
CA PRO A 197 -6.80 -19.54 -4.43
C PRO A 197 -7.85 -20.38 -3.69
N ARG A 198 -8.60 -19.79 -2.76
CA ARG A 198 -9.64 -20.47 -1.98
C ARG A 198 -10.96 -20.58 -2.74
N THR A 199 -11.36 -19.51 -3.44
CA THR A 199 -12.67 -19.46 -4.14
C THR A 199 -12.56 -19.72 -5.63
N ASN A 200 -11.36 -19.63 -6.21
CA ASN A 200 -11.09 -19.68 -7.65
C ASN A 200 -11.81 -18.57 -8.45
N GLU A 201 -12.10 -17.43 -7.80
CA GLU A 201 -12.76 -16.27 -8.41
C GLU A 201 -11.81 -15.07 -8.50
N ILE A 202 -12.15 -14.10 -9.37
CA ILE A 202 -11.47 -12.81 -9.41
C ILE A 202 -11.72 -12.06 -8.09
N ASP A 203 -10.65 -11.57 -7.48
CA ASP A 203 -10.73 -10.85 -6.22
C ASP A 203 -9.67 -9.73 -6.14
N CYS A 204 -9.75 -8.90 -5.10
CA CYS A 204 -8.77 -7.87 -4.84
C CYS A 204 -7.39 -8.50 -4.61
N ASP A 205 -6.35 -8.02 -5.31
CA ASP A 205 -5.00 -8.58 -5.24
C ASP A 205 -4.43 -8.63 -3.82
N THR A 206 -4.81 -7.67 -2.98
CA THR A 206 -4.38 -7.56 -1.59
C THR A 206 -5.18 -8.45 -0.65
N THR A 207 -6.42 -8.82 -1.01
CA THR A 207 -7.11 -9.94 -0.36
C THR A 207 -6.47 -11.26 -0.75
N VAL A 208 -6.13 -11.43 -2.04
CA VAL A 208 -5.55 -12.67 -2.56
C VAL A 208 -4.22 -12.98 -1.91
N ILE A 209 -3.33 -11.99 -1.73
CA ILE A 209 -2.05 -12.23 -1.02
C ILE A 209 -2.27 -12.68 0.43
N CYS A 210 -3.33 -12.20 1.11
CA CYS A 210 -3.69 -12.69 2.44
C CYS A 210 -4.09 -14.16 2.41
N GLU A 211 -4.86 -14.60 1.41
CA GLU A 211 -5.23 -16.01 1.24
C GLU A 211 -4.01 -16.88 0.90
N VAL A 212 -3.05 -16.36 0.13
CA VAL A 212 -1.77 -17.04 -0.15
C VAL A 212 -0.96 -17.23 1.15
N PHE A 213 -0.81 -16.17 1.96
CA PHE A 213 -0.15 -16.26 3.26
C PHE A 213 -0.82 -17.29 4.17
N ARG A 214 -2.16 -17.29 4.24
CA ARG A 214 -2.93 -18.27 4.99
C ARG A 214 -2.70 -19.70 4.51
N ALA A 215 -2.67 -19.94 3.20
CA ALA A 215 -2.37 -21.25 2.63
C ALA A 215 -0.94 -21.74 2.98
N MET A 216 -0.05 -20.83 3.37
CA MET A 216 1.31 -21.10 3.84
C MET A 216 1.41 -21.15 5.38
N ASN A 217 0.30 -21.08 6.11
CA ASN A 217 0.18 -21.04 7.57
C ASN A 217 0.66 -19.73 8.24
N TYR A 218 0.67 -18.62 7.50
CA TYR A 218 0.90 -17.28 8.02
C TYR A 218 -0.45 -16.56 8.14
N GLU A 219 -1.02 -16.57 9.34
CA GLU A 219 -2.41 -16.20 9.59
C GLU A 219 -2.60 -15.03 10.58
N ASP A 220 -1.52 -14.48 11.13
CA ASP A 220 -1.57 -13.34 12.04
C ASP A 220 -1.71 -12.02 11.28
N ILE A 221 -2.92 -11.81 10.75
CA ILE A 221 -3.29 -10.64 9.96
C ILE A 221 -3.99 -9.62 10.87
N ILE A 222 -3.37 -8.46 11.03
CA ILE A 222 -3.73 -7.45 12.03
C ILE A 222 -4.09 -6.13 11.38
N MET A 223 -5.21 -5.55 11.80
CA MET A 223 -5.56 -4.15 11.52
C MET A 223 -5.46 -3.35 12.81
N LEU A 224 -4.60 -2.32 12.80
CA LEU A 224 -4.40 -1.39 13.91
C LEU A 224 -5.37 -0.20 13.81
N PRO A 225 -5.75 0.44 14.93
CA PRO A 225 -6.62 1.62 14.95
C PRO A 225 -5.85 2.90 14.54
N ILE A 226 -5.05 2.80 13.48
CA ILE A 226 -4.23 3.88 12.93
C ILE A 226 -4.85 4.33 11.61
N ASN A 227 -5.28 5.59 11.56
CA ASN A 227 -5.97 6.13 10.40
C ASN A 227 -5.00 6.56 9.30
N ILE A 228 -5.15 5.97 8.13
CA ILE A 228 -4.56 6.40 6.86
C ILE A 228 -5.67 7.10 6.06
N ARG A 229 -5.39 8.27 5.49
CA ARG A 229 -6.43 9.07 4.84
C ARG A 229 -6.26 9.05 3.34
N HIS A 230 -7.30 8.64 2.63
CA HIS A 230 -7.41 8.88 1.21
C HIS A 230 -7.76 10.35 0.96
N PRO A 231 -7.03 11.06 0.09
CA PRO A 231 -7.33 12.44 -0.26
C PRO A 231 -8.64 12.51 -1.07
N PRO A 232 -9.30 13.68 -1.11
CA PRO A 232 -10.56 13.84 -1.84
C PRO A 232 -10.47 13.42 -3.31
N THR A 233 -11.32 12.50 -3.74
CA THR A 233 -11.43 12.06 -5.15
C THR A 233 -12.61 12.69 -5.85
N SER A 234 -13.76 12.78 -5.15
CA SER A 234 -15.02 13.29 -5.71
C SER A 234 -15.22 14.79 -5.46
N LEU A 235 -16.10 15.42 -6.27
CA LEU A 235 -16.46 16.84 -6.06
C LEU A 235 -17.09 17.05 -4.68
N LYS A 236 -17.94 16.12 -4.24
CA LYS A 236 -18.58 16.15 -2.91
C LYS A 236 -17.54 16.14 -1.79
N GLU A 237 -16.55 15.25 -1.88
CA GLU A 237 -15.45 15.18 -0.92
C GLU A 237 -14.59 16.45 -0.93
N ARG A 238 -14.30 17.00 -2.11
CA ARG A 238 -13.54 18.25 -2.24
C ARG A 238 -14.27 19.42 -1.60
N LEU A 239 -15.58 19.55 -1.85
CA LEU A 239 -16.43 20.58 -1.25
C LEU A 239 -16.53 20.42 0.28
N TYR A 240 -16.71 19.19 0.75
CA TYR A 240 -16.73 18.88 2.18
C TYR A 240 -15.42 19.28 2.85
N TYR A 241 -14.29 18.86 2.27
CA TYR A 241 -12.96 19.17 2.77
C TYR A 241 -12.68 20.68 2.79
N PHE A 242 -13.08 21.39 1.74
CA PHE A 242 -12.95 22.85 1.67
C PHE A 242 -13.78 23.56 2.75
N LYS A 243 -15.04 23.15 2.94
CA LYS A 243 -15.90 23.68 4.02
C LYS A 243 -15.30 23.44 5.40
N GLN A 244 -14.83 22.22 5.70
CA GLN A 244 -14.19 21.94 6.98
C GLN A 244 -12.95 22.80 7.22
N ARG A 245 -12.13 23.03 6.18
CA ARG A 245 -10.92 23.85 6.30
C ARG A 245 -11.22 25.33 6.55
N LEU A 246 -12.33 25.85 6.02
CA LEU A 246 -12.82 27.19 6.33
C LEU A 246 -13.33 27.28 7.78
N LEU A 247 -14.11 26.30 8.23
CA LEU A 247 -14.70 26.29 9.57
C LEU A 247 -13.68 26.06 10.70
N ARG A 248 -12.59 25.34 10.45
CA ARG A 248 -11.47 25.16 11.42
C ARG A 248 -10.50 26.34 11.49
N ARG A 249 -10.69 27.37 10.66
CA ARG A 249 -9.89 28.60 10.64
C ARG A 249 -10.61 29.80 11.27
N ALA A 250 -11.75 29.56 11.93
CA ALA A 250 -12.49 30.52 12.75
C ALA A 250 -12.29 30.18 14.24
#